data_AF-A0A4S4B1N8-F1
#
_entry.id   AF-A0A4S4B1N8-F1
#
_cell.length_a   1.000
_cell.length_b   1.000
_cell.length_c   1.000
_cell.angle_alpha   90.00
_cell.angle_beta   90.00
_cell.angle_gamma   90.00
#
_symmetry.space_group_name_H-M   'P 1'
#
loop_
_entity.id
_entity.type
_entity.pdbx_description
1 polymer ?
#
loop_
_entity_poly.entity_id
_entity_poly.type
_entity_poly.pdbx_seq_one_letter_code
_entity_poly.pdbx_strand_id
1 'polypeptide(L)'
;MAAKHSLAAAIRTVRKARGLSQEAFSDVSSRTYMSTLERDLKSPTLHKLTELCKVMEVHPLTLLTLAYAGDDTHKADELLAQVRQELDAVLNPDRD
;
A
#
# COMPACT_ATOMS: atom_id res chain seq x y z
N MET A 1 8.54 -6.30 -19.58
CA MET A 1 7.15 -5.98 -19.17
C MET A 1 7.24 -5.03 -17.99
N ALA A 2 6.58 -3.88 -18.02
CA ALA A 2 6.54 -2.99 -16.87
C ALA A 2 5.95 -3.76 -15.67
N ALA A 3 6.61 -3.70 -14.51
CA ALA A 3 6.05 -4.29 -13.29
C ALA A 3 4.68 -3.63 -13.05
N LYS A 4 3.59 -4.40 -13.14
CA LYS A 4 2.25 -3.86 -12.92
C LYS A 4 2.13 -3.55 -11.43
N HIS A 5 2.22 -2.27 -11.07
CA HIS A 5 1.95 -1.84 -9.70
C HIS A 5 0.56 -2.30 -9.28
N SER A 6 0.45 -2.93 -8.11
CA SER A 6 -0.81 -3.55 -7.69
C SER A 6 -1.08 -3.34 -6.22
N LEU A 7 -1.93 -2.35 -5.95
CA LEU A 7 -2.45 -2.12 -4.61
C LEU A 7 -3.28 -3.33 -4.12
N ALA A 8 -4.01 -3.97 -5.03
CA ALA A 8 -4.76 -5.20 -4.76
C ALA A 8 -3.84 -6.32 -4.23
N ALA A 9 -2.70 -6.54 -4.89
CA ALA A 9 -1.71 -7.52 -4.45
C ALA A 9 -1.10 -7.12 -3.10
N ALA A 10 -0.73 -5.85 -2.91
CA ALA A 10 -0.15 -5.36 -1.65
C ALA A 10 -1.11 -5.56 -0.45
N ILE A 11 -2.40 -5.21 -0.60
CA ILE A 11 -3.43 -5.43 0.43
C ILE A 11 -3.51 -6.91 0.78
N ARG A 12 -3.58 -7.78 -0.24
CA ARG A 12 -3.68 -9.23 -0.03
C ARG A 12 -2.44 -9.79 0.67
N THR A 13 -1.24 -9.34 0.28
CA THR A 13 0.03 -9.79 0.83
C THR A 13 0.15 -9.39 2.30
N VAL A 14 -0.07 -8.12 2.64
CA VAL A 14 0.01 -7.65 4.02
C VAL A 14 -1.04 -8.35 4.89
N ARG A 15 -2.29 -8.43 4.43
CA ARG A 15 -3.36 -9.10 5.18
C ARG A 15 -2.99 -10.53 5.52
N LYS A 16 -2.50 -11.29 4.54
CA LYS A 16 -2.07 -12.68 4.74
C LYS A 16 -0.86 -12.79 5.66
N ALA A 17 0.13 -11.91 5.53
CA ALA A 17 1.30 -11.88 6.41
C ALA A 17 0.92 -11.61 7.88
N ARG A 18 -0.17 -10.88 8.10
CA ARG A 18 -0.77 -10.64 9.43
C ARG A 18 -1.71 -11.76 9.91
N GLY A 19 -1.94 -12.80 9.11
CA GLY A 19 -2.85 -13.90 9.48
C GLY A 19 -4.34 -13.51 9.51
N LEU A 20 -4.71 -12.39 8.90
CA LEU A 20 -6.07 -11.84 8.97
C LEU A 20 -6.97 -12.44 7.89
N SER A 21 -8.20 -12.79 8.25
CA SER A 21 -9.26 -13.08 7.28
C SER A 21 -9.77 -11.79 6.63
N GLN A 22 -10.54 -11.87 5.54
CA GLN A 22 -11.21 -10.69 4.98
C GLN A 22 -12.30 -10.14 5.92
N GLU A 23 -12.84 -10.97 6.82
CA GLU A 23 -13.88 -10.59 7.78
C GLU A 23 -13.34 -9.82 8.98
N ALA A 24 -12.02 -9.89 9.22
CA ALA A 24 -11.33 -9.09 10.23
C ALA A 24 -11.46 -7.57 10.01
N PHE A 25 -11.92 -7.14 8.83
CA PHE A 25 -12.10 -5.73 8.47
C PHE A 25 -13.55 -5.25 8.65
N SER A 26 -14.43 -6.06 9.23
CA SER A 26 -15.89 -5.81 9.28
C SER A 26 -16.29 -4.45 9.85
N ASP A 27 -15.51 -3.89 10.79
CA ASP A 27 -15.75 -2.56 11.36
C ASP A 27 -15.51 -1.41 10.37
N VAL A 28 -14.66 -1.62 9.36
CA VAL A 28 -14.24 -0.58 8.41
C VAL A 28 -14.63 -0.90 6.96
N SER A 29 -14.97 -2.15 6.65
CA SER A 29 -15.15 -2.64 5.29
C SER A 29 -15.91 -3.96 5.27
N SER A 30 -16.85 -4.12 4.32
CA SER A 30 -17.51 -5.40 4.13
C SER A 30 -16.55 -6.44 3.56
N ARG A 31 -16.74 -7.72 3.91
CA ARG A 31 -16.01 -8.86 3.32
C ARG A 31 -16.05 -8.83 1.79
N THR A 32 -17.21 -8.52 1.21
CA THR A 32 -17.38 -8.39 -0.24
C THR A 32 -16.51 -7.28 -0.81
N TYR A 33 -16.48 -6.10 -0.18
CA TYR A 33 -15.63 -5.01 -0.63
C TYR A 33 -14.15 -5.37 -0.51
N MET A 34 -13.72 -5.97 0.61
CA MET A 34 -12.36 -6.53 0.76
C MET A 34 -12.01 -7.49 -0.38
N SER A 35 -12.90 -8.43 -0.71
CA SER A 35 -12.69 -9.33 -1.83
C SER A 35 -12.57 -8.61 -3.17
N THR A 36 -13.34 -7.54 -3.41
CA THR A 36 -13.23 -6.76 -4.65
C THR A 36 -11.92 -5.99 -4.74
N LEU A 37 -11.43 -5.44 -3.61
CA LEU A 37 -10.13 -4.75 -3.55
C LEU A 37 -8.98 -5.70 -3.90
N GLU A 38 -8.94 -6.88 -3.28
CA GLU A 38 -7.86 -7.86 -3.49
C GLU A 38 -7.85 -8.51 -4.88
N ARG A 39 -8.96 -8.36 -5.63
CA ARG A 39 -9.12 -8.85 -7.00
C ARG A 39 -8.90 -7.77 -8.05
N ASP A 40 -8.45 -6.57 -7.65
CA ASP A 40 -8.23 -5.45 -8.56
C ASP A 40 -9.52 -4.99 -9.28
N LEU A 41 -10.69 -5.22 -8.67
CA LEU A 41 -11.99 -4.84 -9.24
C LEU A 41 -12.48 -3.46 -8.80
N LYS A 42 -11.91 -2.95 -7.69
CA LYS A 42 -12.18 -1.61 -7.17
C LYS A 42 -10.90 -1.05 -6.54
N SER A 43 -10.76 0.27 -6.60
CA SER A 43 -9.70 1.00 -5.91
C SER A 43 -10.26 1.67 -4.64
N PRO A 44 -9.58 1.57 -3.50
CA PRO A 44 -9.97 2.30 -2.29
C PRO A 44 -9.57 3.77 -2.40
N THR A 45 -10.30 4.65 -1.72
CA THR A 45 -9.81 6.02 -1.47
C THR A 45 -8.64 5.99 -0.47
N LEU A 46 -7.86 7.08 -0.38
CA LEU A 46 -6.78 7.18 0.61
C LEU A 46 -7.29 7.06 2.05
N HIS A 47 -8.45 7.64 2.34
CA HIS A 47 -9.10 7.50 3.65
C HIS A 47 -9.41 6.03 3.96
N LYS A 48 -10.04 5.32 3.02
CA LYS A 48 -10.35 3.90 3.17
C LYS A 48 -9.06 3.07 3.32
N LEU A 49 -8.04 3.37 2.53
CA LEU A 49 -6.73 2.72 2.63
C LEU A 49 -6.15 2.84 4.05
N THR A 50 -6.26 4.02 4.64
CA THR A 50 -5.79 4.30 6.00
C THR A 50 -6.55 3.47 7.04
N GLU A 51 -7.87 3.35 6.92
CA GLU A 51 -8.67 2.50 7.80
C GLU A 51 -8.29 1.01 7.70
N LEU A 52 -8.08 0.51 6.48
CA LEU A 52 -7.62 -0.87 6.27
C LEU A 52 -6.22 -1.09 6.88
N CYS A 53 -5.32 -0.12 6.72
CA CYS A 53 -3.97 -0.20 7.26
C CYS A 53 -3.93 -0.21 8.79
N LYS A 54 -4.89 0.45 9.46
CA LYS A 54 -5.06 0.36 10.92
C LYS A 54 -5.35 -1.07 11.37
N VAL A 55 -6.29 -1.77 10.70
CA VAL A 55 -6.61 -3.18 11.00
C VAL A 55 -5.42 -4.10 10.74
N MET A 56 -4.62 -3.80 9.70
CA MET A 56 -3.41 -4.56 9.37
C MET A 56 -2.18 -4.19 10.21
N GLU A 57 -2.30 -3.19 11.09
CA GLU A 57 -1.19 -2.64 11.88
C GLU A 57 0.04 -2.30 11.02
N VAL A 58 -0.19 -1.55 9.93
CA VAL A 58 0.87 -1.03 9.06
C VAL A 58 0.61 0.43 8.71
N HIS A 59 1.65 1.15 8.33
CA HIS A 59 1.50 2.48 7.76
C HIS A 59 1.03 2.38 6.30
N PRO A 60 0.14 3.26 5.79
CA PRO A 60 -0.28 3.24 4.39
C PRO A 60 0.87 3.33 3.39
N LEU A 61 1.94 4.04 3.75
CA LEU A 61 3.14 4.11 2.91
C LEU A 61 3.82 2.75 2.75
N THR A 62 3.83 1.88 3.78
CA THR A 62 4.37 0.51 3.67
C THR A 62 3.63 -0.29 2.59
N LEU A 63 2.31 -0.15 2.55
CA LEU A 63 1.46 -0.79 1.56
C LEU A 63 1.72 -0.25 0.14
N LEU A 64 1.87 1.07 0.01
CA LEU A 64 2.20 1.72 -1.26
C LEU A 64 3.59 1.29 -1.74
N THR A 65 4.61 1.29 -0.89
CA THR A 65 5.95 0.79 -1.22
C THR A 65 5.88 -0.64 -1.75
N LEU A 66 5.13 -1.54 -1.09
CA LEU A 66 4.92 -2.91 -1.57
C LEU A 66 4.19 -2.95 -2.92
N ALA A 67 3.23 -2.06 -3.16
CA ALA A 67 2.51 -1.99 -4.43
C ALA A 67 3.41 -1.58 -5.60
N TYR A 68 4.44 -0.76 -5.34
CA TYR A 68 5.36 -0.26 -6.36
C TYR A 68 6.60 -1.15 -6.54
N ALA A 69 7.20 -1.60 -5.43
CA ALA A 69 8.45 -2.39 -5.41
C ALA A 69 8.23 -3.91 -5.48
N GLY A 70 7.03 -4.39 -5.15
CA GLY A 70 6.79 -5.83 -4.98
C GLY A 70 7.52 -6.38 -3.74
N ASP A 71 7.88 -7.65 -3.78
CA ASP A 71 8.59 -8.36 -2.72
C ASP A 71 10.13 -8.17 -2.78
N ASP A 72 10.61 -7.27 -3.63
CA ASP A 72 12.03 -6.96 -3.81
C ASP A 72 12.46 -5.83 -2.85
N THR A 73 13.22 -6.20 -1.81
CA THR A 73 13.70 -5.24 -0.79
C THR A 73 14.65 -4.22 -1.37
N HIS A 74 15.45 -4.57 -2.38
CA HIS A 74 16.36 -3.61 -3.02
C HIS A 74 15.57 -2.52 -3.75
N LYS A 75 14.53 -2.90 -4.50
CA LYS A 75 13.64 -1.93 -5.14
C LYS A 75 12.89 -1.08 -4.11
N ALA A 76 12.53 -1.65 -2.97
CA ALA A 76 11.89 -0.91 -1.89
C ALA A 76 12.84 0.16 -1.32
N ASP A 77 14.11 -0.17 -1.09
CA ASP A 77 15.12 0.76 -0.60
C ASP A 77 15.40 1.88 -1.62
N GLU A 78 15.55 1.55 -2.89
CA GLU A 78 15.70 2.52 -3.99
C GLU A 78 14.50 3.48 -4.05
N LEU A 79 13.29 2.95 -3.98
CA LEU A 79 12.05 3.74 -4.00
C LEU A 79 11.97 4.68 -2.79
N LEU A 80 12.31 4.21 -1.60
CA LEU A 80 12.28 5.04 -0.39
C LEU A 80 13.34 6.14 -0.44
N ALA A 81 14.53 5.85 -0.97
CA ALA A 81 15.57 6.85 -1.19
C ALA A 81 15.13 7.92 -2.20
N GLN A 82 14.52 7.50 -3.31
CA GLN A 82 13.97 8.40 -4.31
C GLN A 82 12.88 9.31 -3.72
N VAL A 83 11.89 8.73 -3.03
CA VAL A 83 10.80 9.51 -2.37
C VAL A 83 11.39 10.51 -1.37
N ARG A 84 12.45 10.14 -0.65
CA ARG A 84 13.10 11.06 0.28
C ARG A 84 13.75 12.25 -0.43
N GLN A 85 14.41 12.03 -1.57
CA GLN A 85 14.99 13.11 -2.38
C GLN A 85 13.90 14.01 -2.98
N GLU A 86 12.84 13.42 -3.52
CA GLU A 86 11.70 14.16 -4.07
C GLU A 86 11.03 15.04 -3.01
N LEU A 87 10.87 14.53 -1.78
CA LEU A 87 10.34 15.31 -0.66
C LEU A 87 11.22 16.52 -0.33
N ASP A 88 12.55 16.36 -0.33
CA ASP A 88 13.46 17.48 -0.08
C ASP A 88 13.35 18.53 -1.20
N ALA A 89 13.33 18.10 -2.46
CA ALA A 89 13.19 19.00 -3.60
C ALA A 89 11.85 19.76 -3.62
N VAL A 90 10.75 19.11 -3.23
CA VAL A 90 9.42 19.74 -3.17
C VAL A 90 9.30 20.71 -1.98
N LEU A 91 9.92 20.40 -0.84
CA LEU A 91 9.84 21.22 0.37
C LEU A 91 10.88 22.34 0.41
N ASN A 92 12.01 22.18 -0.29
CA ASN A 92 13.13 23.12 -0.33
C ASN A 92 13.51 23.48 -1.79
N PRO A 93 12.62 24.13 -2.56
CA PRO A 93 12.81 24.35 -4.00
C PRO A 93 13.96 25.31 -4.35
N ASP A 94 14.43 26.12 -3.41
CA ASP A 94 15.45 27.17 -3.64
C ASP A 94 16.86 26.75 -3.21
N ARG A 95 17.14 25.45 -3.04
CA ARG A 95 18.46 24.93 -2.62
C ARG A 95 19.42 24.60 -3.77
N ASP A 96 19.06 24.93 -5.00
CA ASP A 96 19.90 24.82 -6.20
C ASP A 96 20.39 26.19 -6.70
#